data_AF-A0A842Q2Q0-F1
#
_entry.id   AF-A0A842Q2Q0-F1
#
_cell.length_a   1.000
_cell.length_b   1.000
_cell.length_c   1.000
_cell.angle_alpha   90.00
_cell.angle_beta   90.00
_cell.angle_gamma   90.00
#
_symmetry.space_group_name_H-M   'P 1'
#
loop_
_entity.id
_entity.type
_entity.pdbx_description
1 polymer ?
#
loop_
_entity_poly.entity_id
_entity_poly.type
_entity_poly.pdbx_seq_one_letter_code
_entity_poly.pdbx_strand_id
1 'polypeptide(L)'
;MTVVVKLIALLTMIMFFITFIIDTDFSLSTTEKFRDDVLPLSYGQELELKKQEVEENNNTESLQNETSSPAAGVNNKVQGTLIVTKKVINEGGENSKQPSDFTIKIHGNNPSPSSFPGNSSGTIVKLDMGMYSVTESGPSDYNATSSMDCSGAIMSVEAVKCDITNTYVKRST
;
A
#
# COMPACT_ATOMS: atom_id res chain seq x y z
N MET A 1 35.98 33.71 7.37
CA MET A 1 36.70 32.98 6.31
C MET A 1 36.72 31.46 6.56
N THR A 2 37.08 31.00 7.77
CA THR A 2 37.23 29.56 8.10
C THR A 2 35.94 28.73 8.03
N VAL A 3 34.78 29.31 8.34
CA VAL A 3 33.47 28.61 8.29
C VAL A 3 33.03 28.35 6.84
N VAL A 4 33.20 29.35 5.97
CA VAL A 4 32.86 29.26 4.54
C VAL A 4 33.75 28.21 3.85
N VAL A 5 35.04 28.19 4.17
CA VAL A 5 35.99 27.19 3.63
C VAL A 5 35.63 25.76 4.08
N LYS A 6 35.21 25.57 5.35
CA LYS A 6 34.74 24.26 5.85
C LYS A 6 33.44 23.80 5.18
N LEU A 7 32.52 24.72 4.88
CA LEU A 7 31.26 24.40 4.22
C LEU A 7 31.47 23.98 2.76
N ILE A 8 32.35 24.68 2.03
CA ILE A 8 32.70 24.32 0.65
C ILE A 8 33.38 22.94 0.62
N ALA A 9 34.32 22.68 1.53
CA ALA A 9 35.00 21.38 1.61
C ALA A 9 34.02 20.22 1.91
N LEU A 10 33.02 20.45 2.76
CA LEU A 10 31.99 19.47 3.08
C LEU A 10 31.10 19.17 1.87
N LEU A 11 30.67 20.20 1.14
CA LEU A 11 29.86 20.04 -0.06
C LEU A 11 30.60 19.28 -1.17
N THR A 12 31.90 19.55 -1.35
CA THR A 12 32.71 18.82 -2.36
C THR A 12 32.95 17.36 -1.97
N MET A 13 33.10 17.06 -0.67
CA MET A 13 33.23 15.68 -0.19
C MET A 13 31.94 14.89 -0.43
N ILE A 14 30.77 15.49 -0.12
CA ILE A 14 29.47 14.86 -0.33
C ILE A 14 29.27 14.52 -1.82
N MET A 15 29.57 15.44 -2.74
CA MET A 15 29.47 15.17 -4.18
C MET A 15 30.35 14.02 -4.66
N PHE A 16 31.56 13.89 -4.11
CA PHE A 16 32.47 12.79 -4.44
C PHE A 16 31.96 11.43 -3.94
N PHE A 17 31.33 11.38 -2.77
CA PHE A 17 30.69 10.15 -2.27
C PHE A 17 29.47 9.74 -3.08
N ILE A 18 28.67 10.69 -3.56
CA ILE A 18 27.49 10.37 -4.39
C ILE A 18 27.92 9.76 -5.72
N THR A 19 28.99 10.26 -6.36
CA THR A 19 29.52 9.67 -7.60
C THR A 19 30.08 8.26 -7.39
N PHE A 20 30.65 7.96 -6.21
CA PHE A 20 31.21 6.65 -5.91
C PHE A 20 30.14 5.55 -5.67
N ILE A 21 28.93 5.94 -5.27
CA ILE A 21 27.82 4.99 -5.02
C ILE A 21 27.15 4.53 -6.33
N ILE A 22 27.32 5.26 -7.43
CA ILE A 22 26.68 4.94 -8.73
C ILE A 22 27.53 3.98 -9.59
N ASP A 23 28.78 3.70 -9.19
CA ASP A 23 29.70 2.81 -9.92
C ASP A 23 29.73 1.35 -9.41
N THR A 24 28.81 0.96 -8.51
CA THR A 24 28.64 -0.45 -8.14
C THR A 24 27.73 -1.17 -9.14
N ASP A 25 28.33 -1.62 -10.24
CA ASP A 25 27.97 -2.78 -11.07
C ASP A 25 26.48 -3.07 -11.33
N PHE A 26 25.86 -2.31 -12.25
CA PHE A 26 24.80 -2.86 -13.10
C PHE A 26 25.43 -3.61 -14.27
N SER A 27 25.80 -4.88 -14.03
CA SER A 27 26.16 -5.83 -15.08
C SER A 27 25.00 -6.79 -15.32
N LEU A 28 24.11 -6.43 -16.25
CA LEU A 28 23.12 -7.33 -16.83
C LEU A 28 23.83 -8.20 -17.88
N SER A 29 24.13 -9.46 -17.56
CA SER A 29 24.68 -10.42 -18.54
C SER A 29 23.90 -11.74 -18.50
N THR A 30 23.09 -11.92 -19.55
CA THR A 30 22.88 -13.14 -20.34
C THR A 30 22.79 -14.51 -19.63
N THR A 31 21.60 -15.09 -19.71
CA THR A 31 21.32 -16.47 -20.19
C THR A 31 22.16 -17.61 -19.61
N GLU A 32 21.66 -18.28 -18.58
CA GLU A 32 22.11 -19.62 -18.21
C GLU A 32 21.02 -20.67 -18.43
N LYS A 33 21.40 -21.61 -19.27
CA LYS A 33 20.72 -22.76 -19.86
C LYS A 33 20.40 -23.81 -18.79
N PHE A 34 19.12 -24.00 -18.47
CA PHE A 34 18.65 -25.11 -17.64
C PHE A 34 18.63 -26.41 -18.47
N ARG A 35 19.53 -27.34 -18.16
CA ARG A 35 19.36 -28.79 -18.40
C ARG A 35 20.00 -29.57 -17.24
N ASP A 36 19.11 -30.21 -16.49
CA ASP A 36 19.14 -31.57 -15.97
C ASP A 36 20.48 -32.17 -15.50
N ASP A 37 20.57 -32.42 -14.19
CA ASP A 37 21.00 -33.73 -13.72
C ASP A 37 20.45 -34.05 -12.31
N VAL A 38 20.06 -35.31 -12.18
CA VAL A 38 19.30 -35.94 -11.11
C VAL A 38 20.27 -36.52 -10.07
N LEU A 39 20.02 -36.38 -8.76
CA LEU A 39 19.96 -37.53 -7.84
C LEU A 39 19.48 -37.14 -6.42
N PRO A 40 18.65 -37.99 -5.76
CA PRO A 40 18.01 -37.70 -4.48
C PRO A 40 18.82 -38.20 -3.27
N LEU A 41 18.70 -37.50 -2.14
CA LEU A 41 18.98 -38.01 -0.78
C LEU A 41 17.70 -37.75 0.04
N SER A 42 16.84 -38.73 0.31
CA SER A 42 16.95 -39.85 1.28
C SER A 42 16.80 -39.41 2.75
N TYR A 43 15.99 -40.18 3.49
CA TYR A 43 15.41 -40.02 4.84
C TYR A 43 14.18 -39.10 4.90
N GLY A 44 12.93 -39.54 5.00
CA GLY A 44 12.38 -40.79 5.54
C GLY A 44 11.99 -40.62 7.00
N GLN A 45 10.71 -40.32 7.28
CA GLN A 45 9.96 -40.98 8.36
C GLN A 45 8.44 -40.90 8.14
N GLU A 46 7.81 -42.03 8.43
CA GLU A 46 6.48 -42.51 8.08
C GLU A 46 5.45 -42.21 9.18
N LEU A 47 4.18 -42.02 8.80
CA LEU A 47 3.04 -42.32 9.68
C LEU A 47 1.80 -42.66 8.84
N GLU A 48 1.22 -43.80 9.22
CA GLU A 48 0.38 -44.68 8.42
C GLU A 48 -1.03 -44.15 8.09
N LEU A 49 -1.38 -44.37 6.82
CA LEU A 49 -2.59 -45.04 6.32
C LEU A 49 -3.75 -45.30 7.33
N LYS A 50 -4.89 -44.64 7.11
CA LYS A 50 -6.20 -45.32 7.07
C LYS A 50 -7.06 -44.75 5.95
N LYS A 51 -7.03 -45.41 4.79
CA LYS A 51 -8.10 -45.39 3.78
C LYS A 51 -8.89 -46.69 3.92
N GLN A 52 -10.17 -46.57 4.21
CA GLN A 52 -11.27 -47.50 3.94
C GLN A 52 -12.46 -46.57 3.69
N GLU A 53 -13.29 -46.68 2.67
CA GLU A 53 -13.44 -47.62 1.56
C GLU A 53 -14.35 -46.87 0.57
N VAL A 54 -14.07 -46.93 -0.73
CA VAL A 54 -15.00 -46.43 -1.76
C VAL A 54 -15.85 -47.61 -2.16
N GLU A 55 -17.17 -47.51 -1.99
CA GLU A 55 -18.11 -48.23 -2.85
C GLU A 55 -19.27 -47.31 -3.24
N GLU A 56 -19.74 -47.58 -4.45
CA GLU A 56 -20.34 -46.72 -5.45
C GLU A 56 -21.86 -46.54 -5.24
N ASN A 57 -22.45 -45.47 -5.78
CA ASN A 57 -23.64 -45.49 -6.68
C ASN A 57 -24.57 -44.25 -6.57
N ASN A 58 -24.48 -43.40 -7.61
CA ASN A 58 -25.56 -42.77 -8.38
C ASN A 58 -26.73 -41.99 -7.70
N ASN A 59 -26.68 -40.68 -7.91
CA ASN A 59 -27.73 -39.82 -8.49
C ASN A 59 -28.95 -39.35 -7.66
N THR A 60 -29.03 -38.00 -7.54
CA THR A 60 -30.20 -37.12 -7.71
C THR A 60 -30.89 -36.52 -6.47
N GLU A 61 -30.94 -35.17 -6.51
CA GLU A 61 -31.85 -34.21 -5.87
C GLU A 61 -31.89 -34.03 -4.34
N SER A 62 -31.57 -32.82 -3.88
CA SER A 62 -32.61 -31.78 -3.77
C SER A 62 -32.02 -30.44 -3.29
N LEU A 63 -32.43 -29.37 -3.97
CA LEU A 63 -32.37 -28.00 -3.45
C LEU A 63 -33.37 -27.88 -2.30
N GLN A 64 -32.88 -27.54 -1.11
CA GLN A 64 -33.69 -26.88 -0.08
C GLN A 64 -32.91 -25.65 0.40
N ASN A 65 -33.33 -24.50 -0.12
CA ASN A 65 -33.04 -23.19 0.47
C ASN A 65 -33.61 -23.13 1.88
N GLU A 66 -32.89 -22.53 2.83
CA GLU A 66 -33.41 -21.47 3.70
C GLU A 66 -32.24 -20.72 4.39
N THR A 67 -31.99 -19.52 3.89
CA THR A 67 -31.86 -18.26 4.65
C THR A 67 -31.35 -18.34 6.11
N SER A 68 -30.08 -17.98 6.35
CA SER A 68 -29.70 -16.96 7.36
C SER A 68 -28.18 -16.80 7.52
N SER A 69 -27.74 -15.55 7.41
CA SER A 69 -26.44 -14.98 7.81
C SER A 69 -25.22 -15.31 6.93
N PRO A 70 -24.60 -14.33 6.25
CA PRO A 70 -23.22 -14.49 5.80
C PRO A 70 -22.36 -14.49 7.06
N ALA A 71 -22.05 -15.68 7.57
CA ALA A 71 -20.96 -15.86 8.51
C ALA A 71 -19.72 -15.30 7.83
N ALA A 72 -19.34 -14.08 8.19
CA ALA A 72 -18.09 -13.48 7.78
C ALA A 72 -17.01 -14.47 8.17
N GLY A 73 -16.40 -15.11 7.18
CA GLY A 73 -15.14 -15.80 7.39
C GLY A 73 -14.21 -14.78 8.03
N VAL A 74 -13.94 -14.94 9.32
CA VAL A 74 -12.94 -14.13 10.01
C VAL A 74 -11.62 -14.60 9.44
N ASN A 75 -11.20 -13.95 8.36
CA ASN A 75 -9.84 -14.02 7.89
C ASN A 75 -9.04 -13.25 8.96
N ASN A 76 -8.57 -13.95 9.98
CA ASN A 76 -7.67 -13.41 11.02
C ASN A 76 -6.28 -13.15 10.43
N LYS A 77 -6.25 -12.31 9.38
CA LYS A 77 -5.08 -11.79 8.73
C LYS A 77 -4.61 -10.57 9.51
N VAL A 78 -3.31 -10.50 9.79
CA VAL A 78 -2.72 -9.34 10.43
C VAL A 78 -2.69 -8.19 9.43
N GLN A 79 -3.36 -7.09 9.76
CA GLN A 79 -3.51 -5.90 8.92
C GLN A 79 -2.88 -4.68 9.58
N GLY A 80 -2.32 -3.79 8.78
CA GLY A 80 -1.92 -2.49 9.27
C GLY A 80 -3.08 -1.51 9.28
N THR A 81 -2.80 -0.33 9.83
CA THR A 81 -3.77 0.75 9.95
C THR A 81 -3.21 2.00 9.27
N LEU A 82 -3.96 2.56 8.33
CA LEU A 82 -3.68 3.87 7.75
C LEU A 82 -4.78 4.84 8.20
N ILE A 83 -4.41 5.99 8.74
CA ILE A 83 -5.34 7.06 9.11
C ILE A 83 -5.16 8.18 8.10
N VAL A 84 -6.19 8.44 7.29
CA VAL A 84 -6.14 9.49 6.27
C VAL A 84 -6.94 10.71 6.70
N THR A 85 -6.27 11.84 6.91
CA THR A 85 -6.87 13.10 7.32
C THR A 85 -6.89 14.08 6.16
N LYS A 86 -8.05 14.68 5.91
CA LYS A 86 -8.25 15.67 4.84
C LYS A 86 -8.41 17.08 5.42
N LYS A 87 -7.59 18.00 4.94
CA LYS A 87 -7.68 19.44 5.24
C LYS A 87 -8.01 20.23 3.97
N VAL A 88 -8.78 21.28 4.13
CA VAL A 88 -9.14 22.20 3.03
C VAL A 88 -8.91 23.62 3.52
N ILE A 89 -8.13 24.38 2.75
CA ILE A 89 -7.81 25.79 2.97
C ILE A 89 -8.51 26.58 1.87
N ASN A 90 -9.58 27.28 2.24
CA ASN A 90 -10.48 28.00 1.33
C ASN A 90 -10.10 29.48 1.13
N GLU A 91 -8.90 29.90 1.53
CA GLU A 91 -8.51 31.31 1.53
C GLU A 91 -8.55 31.92 0.11
N GLY A 92 -9.34 32.99 -0.05
CA GLY A 92 -9.49 33.70 -1.33
C GLY A 92 -10.52 33.10 -2.30
N GLY A 93 -11.22 32.04 -1.92
CA GLY A 93 -12.30 31.44 -2.71
C GLY A 93 -13.68 32.01 -2.34
N GLU A 94 -14.53 32.22 -3.35
CA GLU A 94 -15.92 32.65 -3.15
C GLU A 94 -16.83 31.51 -2.64
N ASN A 95 -16.47 30.26 -2.96
CA ASN A 95 -17.21 29.06 -2.58
C ASN A 95 -16.32 28.10 -1.78
N SER A 96 -16.46 28.12 -0.45
CA SER A 96 -15.73 27.22 0.44
C SER A 96 -16.08 25.75 0.15
N LYS A 97 -15.06 24.89 0.11
CA LYS A 97 -15.22 23.44 0.03
C LYS A 97 -15.01 22.79 1.39
N GLN A 98 -15.68 21.66 1.57
CA GLN A 98 -15.53 20.78 2.73
C GLN A 98 -14.60 19.61 2.39
N PRO A 99 -13.97 18.97 3.38
CA PRO A 99 -13.20 17.75 3.17
C PRO A 99 -13.94 16.68 2.34
N SER A 100 -15.25 16.55 2.55
CA SER A 100 -16.11 15.57 1.87
C SER A 100 -16.34 15.86 0.38
N ASP A 101 -16.03 17.06 -0.10
CA ASP A 101 -16.09 17.41 -1.53
C ASP A 101 -14.95 16.77 -2.34
N PHE A 102 -13.98 16.17 -1.65
CA PHE A 102 -12.86 15.45 -2.24
C PHE A 102 -13.04 13.96 -2.00
N THR A 103 -12.76 13.15 -3.03
CA THR A 103 -12.81 11.69 -2.96
C THR A 103 -11.39 11.14 -2.85
N ILE A 104 -11.14 10.38 -1.79
CA ILE A 104 -9.86 9.73 -1.52
C ILE A 104 -9.96 8.27 -1.97
N LYS A 105 -8.91 7.79 -2.64
CA LYS A 105 -8.77 6.40 -3.06
C LYS A 105 -7.45 5.81 -2.59
N ILE A 106 -7.53 4.63 -1.98
CA ILE A 106 -6.41 3.86 -1.46
C ILE A 106 -6.08 2.77 -2.47
N HIS A 107 -4.82 2.71 -2.87
CA HIS A 107 -4.26 1.62 -3.66
C HIS A 107 -3.35 0.81 -2.75
N GLY A 108 -3.52 -0.51 -2.73
CA GLY A 108 -2.76 -1.40 -1.87
C GLY A 108 -3.43 -2.78 -1.77
N ASN A 109 -2.97 -3.59 -0.83
CA ASN A 109 -3.48 -4.94 -0.63
C ASN A 109 -4.77 -4.91 0.21
N ASN A 110 -5.90 -5.27 -0.41
CA ASN A 110 -7.22 -5.39 0.22
C ASN A 110 -7.62 -4.21 1.14
N PRO A 111 -7.51 -2.94 0.70
CA PRO A 111 -7.86 -1.80 1.53
C PRO A 111 -9.37 -1.77 1.83
N SER A 112 -9.71 -1.46 3.07
CA SER A 112 -11.07 -1.35 3.57
C SER A 112 -11.21 -0.15 4.53
N PRO A 113 -11.92 0.92 4.14
CA PRO A 113 -12.47 1.16 2.80
C PRO A 113 -11.37 1.46 1.76
N SER A 114 -11.63 1.14 0.49
CA SER A 114 -10.72 1.46 -0.63
C SER A 114 -10.97 2.85 -1.24
N SER A 115 -12.15 3.42 -1.03
CA SER A 115 -12.54 4.75 -1.51
C SER A 115 -13.55 5.38 -0.56
N PHE A 116 -13.40 6.66 -0.26
CA PHE A 116 -14.26 7.39 0.69
C PHE A 116 -14.19 8.90 0.47
N PRO A 117 -15.23 9.67 0.87
CA PRO A 117 -15.14 11.11 0.94
C PRO A 117 -14.11 11.54 2.00
N GLY A 118 -13.41 12.65 1.79
CA GLY A 118 -12.44 13.18 2.73
C GLY A 118 -13.07 13.56 4.08
N ASN A 119 -12.30 13.41 5.15
CA ASN A 119 -12.73 13.67 6.53
C ASN A 119 -11.63 14.42 7.31
N SER A 120 -11.99 15.55 7.94
CA SER A 120 -11.06 16.33 8.77
C SER A 120 -10.70 15.66 10.10
N SER A 121 -11.54 14.74 10.59
CA SER A 121 -11.26 13.94 11.78
C SER A 121 -10.44 12.68 11.49
N GLY A 122 -10.16 12.40 10.21
CA GLY A 122 -9.47 11.20 9.77
C GLY A 122 -10.40 10.04 9.44
N THR A 123 -10.00 9.23 8.47
CA THR A 123 -10.64 7.96 8.11
C THR A 123 -9.68 6.82 8.39
N ILE A 124 -10.12 5.83 9.16
CA ILE A 124 -9.35 4.62 9.43
C ILE A 124 -9.52 3.66 8.26
N VAL A 125 -8.41 3.25 7.67
CA VAL A 125 -8.32 2.25 6.62
C VAL A 125 -7.52 1.07 7.12
N LYS A 126 -8.08 -0.14 6.97
CA LYS A 126 -7.36 -1.39 7.16
C LYS A 126 -6.86 -1.89 5.82
N LEU A 127 -5.61 -2.30 5.78
CA LEU A 127 -5.01 -2.88 4.59
C LEU A 127 -4.02 -3.96 5.00
N ASP A 128 -3.91 -4.96 4.14
CA ASP A 128 -2.94 -6.03 4.27
C ASP A 128 -1.52 -5.48 4.10
N MET A 129 -0.53 -6.15 4.71
CA MET A 129 0.88 -5.76 4.57
C MET A 129 1.31 -5.68 3.09
N GLY A 130 2.14 -4.68 2.77
CA GLY A 130 2.63 -4.42 1.41
C GLY A 130 2.67 -2.93 1.07
N MET A 131 2.98 -2.65 -0.19
CA MET A 131 3.05 -1.29 -0.72
C MET A 131 1.65 -0.68 -0.86
N TYR A 132 1.54 0.62 -0.59
CA TYR A 132 0.31 1.39 -0.78
C TYR A 132 0.59 2.79 -1.30
N SER A 133 -0.44 3.42 -1.86
CA SER A 133 -0.47 4.84 -2.18
C SER A 133 -1.87 5.41 -2.02
N VAL A 134 -1.94 6.70 -1.70
CA VAL A 134 -3.18 7.46 -1.57
C VAL A 134 -3.29 8.46 -2.71
N THR A 135 -4.41 8.43 -3.40
CA THR A 135 -4.74 9.40 -4.46
C THR A 135 -6.03 10.12 -4.12
N GLU A 136 -6.25 11.25 -4.76
CA GLU A 136 -7.42 12.09 -4.54
C GLU A 136 -7.95 12.67 -5.85
N SER A 137 -9.27 12.83 -5.91
CA SER A 137 -9.96 13.66 -6.89
C SER A 137 -10.87 14.68 -6.19
N GLY A 138 -11.14 15.80 -6.86
CA GLY A 138 -11.97 16.86 -6.30
C GLY A 138 -12.09 18.07 -7.23
N PRO A 139 -12.60 19.20 -6.72
CA PRO A 139 -12.72 20.45 -7.46
C PRO A 139 -11.38 20.93 -8.04
N SER A 140 -11.39 21.41 -9.30
CA SER A 140 -10.18 21.76 -10.06
C SER A 140 -9.54 23.11 -9.69
N ASP A 141 -10.16 23.84 -8.78
CA ASP A 141 -9.70 25.12 -8.22
C ASP A 141 -8.89 24.93 -6.93
N TYR A 142 -8.48 23.70 -6.61
CA TYR A 142 -7.63 23.37 -5.47
C TYR A 142 -6.36 22.63 -5.91
N ASN A 143 -5.24 22.94 -5.25
CA ASN A 143 -4.00 22.17 -5.35
C ASN A 143 -3.84 21.30 -4.10
N ALA A 144 -3.52 20.02 -4.33
CA ALA A 144 -3.29 19.06 -3.27
C ALA A 144 -1.79 18.99 -2.88
N THR A 145 -1.52 18.94 -1.58
CA THR A 145 -0.24 18.53 -1.00
C THR A 145 -0.49 17.39 -0.02
N SER A 146 0.42 16.42 0.01
CA SER A 146 0.29 15.22 0.85
C SER A 146 1.53 15.05 1.72
N SER A 147 1.36 14.48 2.91
CA SER A 147 2.50 14.04 3.72
C SER A 147 3.27 12.91 3.03
N MET A 148 4.52 12.69 3.44
CA MET A 148 5.37 11.63 2.90
C MET A 148 4.74 10.24 3.10
N ASP A 149 4.04 10.06 4.22
CA ASP A 149 3.35 8.83 4.61
C ASP A 149 2.01 8.61 3.88
N CYS A 150 1.73 9.33 2.80
CA CYS A 150 0.61 9.03 1.89
C CYS A 150 0.99 8.00 0.81
N SER A 151 2.23 7.53 0.80
CA SER A 151 2.67 6.37 0.03
C SER A 151 3.81 5.68 0.77
N GLY A 152 3.97 4.37 0.56
CA GLY A 152 5.02 3.60 1.22
C GLY A 152 4.62 2.16 1.43
N ALA A 153 5.12 1.56 2.52
CA ALA A 153 4.82 0.19 2.89
C ALA A 153 4.13 0.12 4.25
N ILE A 154 3.09 -0.69 4.35
CA ILE A 154 2.53 -1.14 5.62
C ILE A 154 3.21 -2.45 5.99
N MET A 155 4.05 -2.42 7.01
CA MET A 155 4.88 -3.57 7.43
C MET A 155 4.60 -4.04 8.86
N SER A 156 3.77 -3.31 9.60
CA SER A 156 3.41 -3.61 10.98
C SER A 156 1.94 -3.25 11.24
N VAL A 157 1.47 -3.54 12.45
CA VAL A 157 0.12 -3.17 12.93
C VAL A 157 0.04 -1.73 13.43
N GLU A 158 1.17 -1.00 13.45
CA GLU A 158 1.23 0.40 13.85
C GLU A 158 0.40 1.27 12.89
N ALA A 159 -0.16 2.35 13.43
CA ALA A 159 -0.93 3.29 12.65
C ALA A 159 -0.02 4.27 11.90
N VAL A 160 -0.09 4.25 10.57
CA VAL A 160 0.54 5.25 9.70
C VAL A 160 -0.45 6.39 9.45
N LYS A 161 0.02 7.64 9.36
CA LYS A 161 -0.82 8.83 9.18
C LYS A 161 -0.55 9.50 7.84
N CYS A 162 -1.55 9.55 6.98
CA CYS A 162 -1.52 10.30 5.73
C CYS A 162 -2.34 11.58 5.88
N ASP A 163 -1.70 12.73 5.76
CA ASP A 163 -2.36 14.04 5.76
C ASP A 163 -2.40 14.59 4.34
N ILE A 164 -3.60 14.90 3.84
CA ILE A 164 -3.80 15.55 2.53
C ILE A 164 -4.38 16.93 2.79
N THR A 165 -3.72 17.97 2.27
CA THR A 165 -4.19 19.35 2.33
C THR A 165 -4.52 19.84 0.94
N ASN A 166 -5.69 20.43 0.76
CA ASN A 166 -6.04 21.11 -0.48
C ASN A 166 -6.18 22.60 -0.25
N THR A 167 -5.46 23.38 -1.06
CA THR A 167 -5.45 24.84 -0.96
C THR A 167 -6.07 25.42 -2.21
N TYR A 168 -7.03 26.34 -2.01
CA TYR A 168 -7.66 27.06 -3.10
C TYR A 168 -6.61 27.82 -3.93
N VAL A 169 -6.76 27.76 -5.24
CA VAL A 169 -5.90 28.45 -6.20
C VAL A 169 -6.68 29.62 -6.80
N LYS A 170 -6.35 30.84 -6.35
CA LYS A 170 -6.88 32.06 -6.96
C LYS A 170 -6.40 32.16 -8.40
N ARG A 171 -7.34 32.21 -9.35
CA ARG A 171 -7.03 32.52 -10.75
C ARG A 171 -6.93 34.03 -10.91
N SER A 172 -5.81 34.51 -11.44
CA SER A 172 -5.69 35.90 -11.89
C SER A 172 -6.55 36.06 -13.16
N THR A 173 -7.58 36.89 -13.06
CA THR A 173 -8.37 37.38 -14.20
C THR A 173 -7.62 38.46 -14.95
#